data_AF-A0A1H3S8Q5-F1
#
_entry.id   AF-A0A1H3S8Q5-F1
#
_cell.length_a   1.000
_cell.length_b   1.000
_cell.length_c   1.000
_cell.angle_alpha   90.00
_cell.angle_beta   90.00
_cell.angle_gamma   90.00
#
_symmetry.space_group_name_H-M   'P 1'
#
loop_
_entity.id
_entity.type
_entity.pdbx_description
1 polymer ?
#
loop_
_entity_poly.entity_id
_entity_poly.type
_entity_poly.pdbx_seq_one_letter_code
_entity_poly.pdbx_strand_id
1 'polypeptide(L)'
;MEEIHIDDLNILTQSEVIKIGTEFEGEVCFSGEFGQQVFTKPMEEGGSVFSGLLYEKYPNGSLAYYSFYDNGIPHGITVEFYQDKTVSSYRDMDKGTINGREFVWFENGLIKSIADCKFSFYIHFREWDRNGNLINLKQEPNEFEKTMIHKYELVEKRWSQQDT
;
A
#
# COMPACT_ATOMS: atom_id res chain seq x y z
N MET A 1 5.86 -15.68 -19.09
CA MET A 1 5.46 -15.09 -17.80
C MET A 1 4.97 -13.69 -18.11
N GLU A 2 4.00 -13.18 -17.37
CA GLU A 2 3.68 -11.75 -17.42
C GLU A 2 4.92 -11.04 -16.85
N GLU A 3 5.69 -10.37 -17.70
CA GLU A 3 6.87 -9.64 -17.27
C GLU A 3 6.40 -8.30 -16.72
N ILE A 4 6.49 -8.14 -15.40
CA ILE A 4 6.22 -6.87 -14.75
C ILE A 4 7.53 -6.09 -14.75
N HIS A 5 7.59 -5.05 -15.57
CA HIS A 5 8.70 -4.11 -15.53
C HIS A 5 8.41 -3.06 -14.47
N ILE A 6 9.33 -2.90 -13.51
CA ILE A 6 9.22 -1.91 -12.44
C ILE A 6 9.04 -0.49 -13.00
N ASP A 7 9.61 -0.20 -14.18
CA ASP A 7 9.50 1.08 -14.85
C ASP A 7 8.04 1.45 -15.23
N ASP A 8 7.16 0.46 -15.39
CA ASP A 8 5.74 0.68 -15.69
C ASP A 8 4.93 1.08 -14.44
N LEU A 9 5.52 0.99 -13.25
CA LEU A 9 4.85 1.24 -11.96
C LEU A 9 4.97 2.70 -11.49
N ASN A 10 5.63 3.57 -12.25
CA ASN A 10 5.81 5.00 -11.92
C ASN A 10 6.30 5.25 -10.47
N ILE A 11 7.20 4.40 -9.98
CA ILE A 11 7.73 4.48 -8.61
C ILE A 11 8.60 5.73 -8.48
N LEU A 12 8.29 6.57 -7.50
CA LEU A 12 9.07 7.76 -7.20
C LEU A 12 10.47 7.41 -6.67
N THR A 13 11.46 8.19 -7.11
CA THR A 13 12.82 8.13 -6.58
C THR A 13 12.87 8.69 -5.16
N GLN A 14 13.91 8.31 -4.39
CA GLN A 14 14.13 8.86 -3.05
C GLN A 14 14.16 10.40 -3.02
N SER A 15 14.77 11.04 -4.03
CA SER A 15 14.82 12.51 -4.10
C SER A 15 13.45 13.15 -4.35
N GLU A 16 12.61 12.52 -5.15
CA GLU A 16 11.23 12.98 -5.38
C GLU A 16 10.38 12.82 -4.13
N VAL A 17 10.46 11.65 -3.50
CA VAL A 17 9.77 11.35 -2.23
C VAL A 17 10.14 12.37 -1.15
N ILE A 18 11.43 12.62 -0.91
CA ILE A 18 11.88 13.58 0.10
C ILE A 18 11.47 15.02 -0.24
N LYS A 19 11.39 15.36 -1.53
CA LYS A 19 11.02 16.71 -1.97
C LYS A 19 9.57 17.06 -1.68
N ILE A 20 8.65 16.10 -1.77
CA ILE A 20 7.21 16.34 -1.65
C ILE A 20 6.58 15.71 -0.40
N GLY A 21 7.31 14.84 0.28
CA GLY A 21 6.79 14.04 1.39
C GLY A 21 7.19 14.55 2.77
N THR A 22 6.49 14.04 3.76
CA THR A 22 6.77 14.22 5.18
C THR A 22 7.37 12.92 5.73
N GLU A 23 8.44 13.02 6.51
CA GLU A 23 9.02 11.87 7.20
C GLU A 23 8.11 11.49 8.37
N PHE A 24 7.78 10.21 8.54
CA PHE A 24 6.89 9.79 9.64
C PHE A 24 7.53 10.05 11.00
N GLU A 25 8.83 9.80 11.12
CA GLU A 25 9.57 9.99 12.35
C GLU A 25 9.62 11.47 12.74
N GLY A 26 8.87 11.84 13.77
CA GLY A 26 8.93 13.15 14.42
C GLY A 26 7.97 14.21 13.89
N GLU A 27 7.41 14.04 12.69
CA GLU A 27 6.53 15.05 12.07
C GLU A 27 5.04 14.69 12.14
N VAL A 28 4.70 13.41 12.31
CA VAL A 28 3.34 12.91 12.41
C VAL A 28 3.26 11.76 13.42
N CYS A 29 2.04 11.34 13.77
CA CYS A 29 1.84 10.16 14.61
C CYS A 29 0.52 9.46 14.29
N PHE A 30 0.39 8.20 14.71
CA PHE A 30 -0.91 7.55 14.77
C PHE A 30 -1.75 8.16 15.89
N SER A 31 -2.97 8.54 15.56
CA SER A 31 -3.95 9.12 16.48
C SER A 31 -5.37 8.94 15.93
N GLY A 32 -6.31 9.77 16.38
CA GLY A 32 -7.74 9.61 16.15
C GLY A 32 -8.41 8.74 17.21
N GLU A 33 -9.74 8.67 17.19
CA GLU A 33 -10.55 7.95 18.18
C GLU A 33 -10.08 6.51 18.43
N PHE A 34 -9.63 5.83 17.36
CA PHE A 34 -9.18 4.45 17.40
C PHE A 34 -7.68 4.27 17.18
N GLY A 35 -6.91 5.36 17.06
CA GLY A 35 -5.46 5.30 16.83
C GLY A 35 -5.04 4.74 15.47
N GLN A 36 -5.91 4.74 14.47
CA GLN A 36 -5.69 4.12 13.15
C GLN A 36 -5.42 5.13 12.03
N GLN A 37 -5.44 6.43 12.34
CA GLN A 37 -5.22 7.50 11.38
C GLN A 37 -3.90 8.21 11.65
N VAL A 38 -3.24 8.67 10.61
CA VAL A 38 -2.09 9.55 10.70
C VAL A 38 -2.56 10.98 10.94
N PHE A 39 -2.02 11.61 11.98
CA PHE A 39 -2.26 13.00 12.35
C PHE A 39 -0.94 13.76 12.39
N THR A 40 -1.00 15.08 12.27
CA THR A 40 0.18 15.96 12.38
C THR A 40 0.79 16.02 13.80
N LYS A 41 0.05 15.56 14.82
CA LYS A 41 0.43 15.36 16.23
C LYS A 41 -0.75 14.67 16.95
N PRO A 42 -0.67 14.29 18.23
CA PRO A 42 -1.80 13.67 18.91
C PRO A 42 -3.09 14.50 18.80
N MET A 43 -4.22 13.83 18.54
CA MET A 43 -5.53 14.45 18.39
C MET A 43 -5.91 15.26 19.65
N GLU A 44 -5.59 14.73 20.83
CA GLU A 44 -5.82 15.36 22.13
C GLU A 44 -5.02 16.66 22.30
N GLU A 45 -3.93 16.82 21.54
CA GLU A 45 -3.10 18.03 21.49
C GLU A 45 -3.53 18.98 20.34
N GLY A 46 -4.66 18.69 19.69
CA GLY A 46 -5.19 19.47 18.58
C GLY A 46 -4.53 19.19 17.23
N GLY A 47 -4.02 17.96 17.02
CA GLY A 47 -3.57 17.52 15.70
C GLY A 47 -4.71 17.43 14.69
N SER A 48 -4.39 17.55 13.40
CA SER A 48 -5.33 17.31 12.30
C SER A 48 -4.95 16.06 11.53
N VAL A 49 -5.94 15.43 10.88
CA VAL A 49 -5.70 14.31 9.96
C VAL A 49 -4.71 14.72 8.86
N PHE A 50 -3.78 13.82 8.53
CA PHE A 50 -2.75 14.07 7.53
C PHE A 50 -3.23 13.64 6.14
N SER A 51 -3.03 14.49 5.13
CA SER A 51 -3.14 14.13 3.71
C SER A 51 -1.86 14.56 3.00
N GLY A 52 -1.27 13.67 2.22
CA GLY A 52 0.01 13.90 1.54
C GLY A 52 0.82 12.63 1.36
N LEU A 53 2.06 12.79 0.87
CA LEU A 53 3.01 11.69 0.81
C LEU A 53 3.74 11.58 2.16
N LEU A 54 3.73 10.38 2.72
CA LEU A 54 4.46 10.04 3.93
C LEU A 54 5.57 9.06 3.60
N TYR A 55 6.73 9.19 4.24
CA TYR A 55 7.84 8.25 4.05
C TYR A 55 8.60 7.93 5.33
N GLU A 56 9.34 6.83 5.31
CA GLU A 56 10.28 6.43 6.36
C GLU A 56 11.63 6.08 5.75
N LYS A 57 12.70 6.28 6.53
CA LYS A 57 14.07 5.90 6.14
C LYS A 57 14.58 4.78 7.03
N TYR A 58 15.47 3.97 6.47
CA TYR A 58 16.33 3.11 7.26
C TYR A 58 17.39 3.92 8.01
N PRO A 59 18.02 3.36 9.06
CA PRO A 59 19.10 4.03 9.79
C PRO A 59 20.30 4.44 8.92
N ASN A 60 20.49 3.80 7.76
CA ASN A 60 21.52 4.16 6.79
C ASN A 60 21.14 5.37 5.90
N GLY A 61 19.95 5.95 6.09
CA GLY A 61 19.41 7.09 5.33
C GLY A 61 18.81 6.74 3.97
N SER A 62 18.78 5.45 3.59
CA SER A 62 18.03 5.00 2.40
C SER A 62 16.53 4.98 2.69
N LEU A 63 15.74 5.22 1.65
CA LEU A 63 14.29 5.15 1.74
C LEU A 63 13.85 3.72 2.08
N ALA A 64 13.04 3.57 3.12
CA ALA A 64 12.47 2.28 3.53
C ALA A 64 11.06 2.08 2.95
N TYR A 65 10.27 3.15 2.94
CA TYR A 65 8.86 3.12 2.58
C TYR A 65 8.39 4.50 2.15
N TYR A 66 7.42 4.55 1.24
CA TYR A 66 6.51 5.69 1.14
C TYR A 66 5.08 5.23 0.84
N SER A 67 4.13 6.07 1.21
CA SER A 67 2.74 5.92 0.82
C SER A 67 2.01 7.25 0.75
N PHE A 68 1.05 7.33 -0.16
CA PHE A 68 0.10 8.43 -0.19
C PHE A 68 -1.00 8.21 0.85
N TYR A 69 -1.35 9.28 1.55
CA TYR A 69 -2.41 9.32 2.55
C TYR A 69 -3.45 10.35 2.14
N ASP A 70 -4.71 10.00 2.37
CA ASP A 70 -5.82 10.94 2.38
C ASP A 70 -6.60 10.75 3.68
N ASN A 71 -6.93 11.84 4.38
CA ASN A 71 -7.69 11.81 5.63
C ASN A 71 -7.08 10.89 6.71
N GLY A 72 -5.75 10.85 6.78
CA GLY A 72 -4.99 10.07 7.73
C GLY A 72 -4.94 8.57 7.41
N ILE A 73 -5.49 8.11 6.28
CA ILE A 73 -5.49 6.71 5.87
C ILE A 73 -4.76 6.52 4.53
N PRO A 74 -4.08 5.38 4.30
CA PRO A 74 -3.45 5.11 3.01
C PRO A 74 -4.44 5.17 1.85
N HIS A 75 -4.12 5.95 0.82
CA HIS A 75 -4.93 6.10 -0.40
C HIS A 75 -4.01 6.51 -1.55
N GLY A 76 -3.94 5.68 -2.60
CA GLY A 76 -2.97 5.80 -3.68
C GLY A 76 -1.85 4.76 -3.56
N ILE A 77 -0.66 5.08 -4.06
CA ILE A 77 0.43 4.10 -4.16
C ILE A 77 1.19 3.98 -2.83
N THR A 78 1.47 2.74 -2.45
CA THR A 78 2.42 2.38 -1.40
C THR A 78 3.58 1.61 -2.00
N VAL A 79 4.81 1.97 -1.64
CA VAL A 79 6.02 1.25 -2.04
C VAL A 79 6.95 1.04 -0.86
N GLU A 80 7.48 -0.16 -0.73
CA GLU A 80 8.55 -0.50 0.21
C GLU A 80 9.82 -0.85 -0.55
N PHE A 81 10.95 -0.66 0.12
CA PHE A 81 12.28 -0.92 -0.40
C PHE A 81 13.05 -1.83 0.55
N TYR A 82 13.98 -2.59 0.01
CA TYR A 82 15.05 -3.20 0.80
C TYR A 82 16.12 -2.16 1.14
N GLN A 83 16.98 -2.46 2.12
CA GLN A 83 18.07 -1.56 2.54
C GLN A 83 19.10 -1.28 1.44
N ASP A 84 19.17 -2.13 0.41
CA ASP A 84 19.99 -1.94 -0.79
C ASP A 84 19.33 -1.03 -1.84
N LYS A 85 18.16 -0.47 -1.52
CA LYS A 85 17.33 0.45 -2.34
C LYS A 85 16.55 -0.24 -3.45
N THR A 86 16.60 -1.56 -3.57
CA THR A 86 15.72 -2.29 -4.49
C THR A 86 14.28 -2.30 -3.98
N VAL A 87 13.30 -2.29 -4.87
CA VAL A 87 11.88 -2.33 -4.50
C VAL A 87 11.55 -3.70 -3.89
N SER A 88 10.93 -3.70 -2.71
CA SER A 88 10.49 -4.94 -2.05
C SER A 88 9.00 -5.21 -2.28
N SER A 89 8.17 -4.16 -2.29
CA SER A 89 6.75 -4.29 -2.60
C SER A 89 6.13 -3.01 -3.16
N TYR A 90 5.03 -3.18 -3.89
CA TYR A 90 4.20 -2.14 -4.48
C TYR A 90 2.74 -2.53 -4.25
N ARG A 91 1.90 -1.58 -3.82
CA ARG A 91 0.47 -1.78 -3.58
C ARG A 91 -0.36 -0.58 -4.02
N ASP A 92 -1.45 -0.84 -4.72
CA ASP A 92 -2.52 0.13 -4.96
C ASP A 92 -3.47 0.16 -3.74
N MET A 93 -3.47 1.25 -2.99
CA MET A 93 -4.28 1.43 -1.78
C MET A 93 -5.51 2.28 -2.06
N ASP A 94 -6.63 1.92 -1.44
CA ASP A 94 -7.83 2.74 -1.37
C ASP A 94 -8.45 2.61 0.02
N LYS A 95 -8.61 3.76 0.69
CA LYS A 95 -9.23 3.90 2.02
C LYS A 95 -8.66 2.90 3.04
N GLY A 96 -7.34 2.75 3.05
CA GLY A 96 -6.61 1.88 3.97
C GLY A 96 -6.58 0.39 3.60
N THR A 97 -7.16 0.00 2.46
CA THR A 97 -7.14 -1.39 1.97
C THR A 97 -6.44 -1.51 0.63
N ILE A 98 -5.90 -2.68 0.29
CA ILE A 98 -5.36 -2.93 -1.05
C ILE A 98 -6.54 -3.10 -2.01
N ASN A 99 -6.61 -2.25 -3.03
CA ASN A 99 -7.74 -2.21 -3.96
C ASN A 99 -7.20 -1.94 -5.37
N GLY A 100 -6.71 -3.00 -6.01
CA GLY A 100 -5.91 -2.93 -7.23
C GLY A 100 -4.82 -4.01 -7.19
N ARG A 101 -3.61 -3.67 -7.63
CA ARG A 101 -2.51 -4.64 -7.77
C ARG A 101 -1.58 -4.62 -6.55
N GLU A 102 -1.08 -5.80 -6.20
CA GLU A 102 0.01 -6.00 -5.26
C GLU A 102 1.13 -6.78 -5.95
N PHE A 103 2.36 -6.30 -5.78
CA PHE A 103 3.56 -6.97 -6.23
C PHE A 103 4.56 -7.04 -5.09
N VAL A 104 5.22 -8.18 -4.95
CA VAL A 104 6.30 -8.38 -4.00
C VAL A 104 7.48 -8.99 -4.74
N TRP A 105 8.68 -8.50 -4.46
CA TRP A 105 9.92 -8.99 -5.02
C TRP A 105 10.78 -9.60 -3.93
N PHE A 106 11.69 -10.49 -4.31
CA PHE A 106 12.83 -10.86 -3.49
C PHE A 106 13.94 -9.79 -3.62
N GLU A 107 14.87 -9.77 -2.68
CA GLU A 107 16.07 -8.90 -2.71
C GLU A 107 16.90 -9.01 -4.01
N ASN A 108 16.83 -10.15 -4.71
CA ASN A 108 17.52 -10.33 -5.99
C ASN A 108 16.74 -9.75 -7.19
N GLY A 109 15.63 -9.05 -6.96
CA GLY A 109 14.78 -8.43 -7.98
C GLY A 109 13.83 -9.41 -8.69
N LEU A 110 13.84 -10.71 -8.36
CA LEU A 110 12.86 -11.64 -8.90
C LEU A 110 11.49 -11.45 -8.23
N ILE A 111 10.42 -11.59 -9.01
CA ILE A 111 9.05 -11.55 -8.48
C ILE A 111 8.86 -12.70 -7.49
N LYS A 112 8.42 -12.35 -6.28
CA LYS A 112 7.98 -13.26 -5.24
C LYS A 112 6.48 -13.53 -5.34
N SER A 113 5.66 -12.48 -5.50
CA SER A 113 4.21 -12.65 -5.68
C SER A 113 3.58 -11.54 -6.50
N ILE A 114 2.45 -11.90 -7.13
CA ILE A 114 1.57 -10.99 -7.85
C ILE A 114 0.14 -11.27 -7.39
N ALA A 115 -0.59 -10.22 -7.02
CA ALA A 115 -1.99 -10.31 -6.64
C ALA A 115 -2.85 -9.21 -7.28
N ASP A 116 -4.07 -9.59 -7.66
CA ASP A 116 -5.18 -8.66 -7.84
C ASP A 116 -6.02 -8.68 -6.56
N CYS A 117 -6.31 -7.51 -6.02
CA CYS A 117 -6.93 -7.33 -4.72
C CYS A 117 -8.19 -6.46 -4.82
N LYS A 118 -9.22 -6.79 -4.03
CA LYS A 118 -10.37 -5.92 -3.77
C LYS A 118 -10.65 -5.94 -2.27
N PHE A 119 -10.57 -4.78 -1.62
CA PHE A 119 -10.67 -4.66 -0.15
C PHE A 119 -9.70 -5.60 0.60
N SER A 120 -8.47 -5.70 0.11
CA SER A 120 -7.42 -6.62 0.58
C SER A 120 -7.73 -8.12 0.43
N PHE A 121 -8.82 -8.51 -0.22
CA PHE A 121 -9.04 -9.90 -0.61
C PHE A 121 -8.35 -10.20 -1.95
N TYR A 122 -7.55 -11.28 -1.98
CA TYR A 122 -6.96 -11.78 -3.22
C TYR A 122 -8.01 -12.37 -4.15
N ILE A 123 -8.19 -11.72 -5.30
CA ILE A 123 -9.00 -12.19 -6.42
C ILE A 123 -8.22 -13.22 -7.22
N HIS A 124 -7.01 -12.83 -7.65
CA HIS A 124 -6.02 -13.70 -8.23
C HIS A 124 -4.73 -13.54 -7.43
N PHE A 125 -4.03 -14.64 -7.17
CA PHE A 125 -2.74 -14.60 -6.47
C PHE A 125 -1.82 -15.68 -7.03
N ARG A 126 -0.56 -15.31 -7.21
CA ARG A 126 0.52 -16.23 -7.59
C ARG A 126 1.74 -15.94 -6.74
N GLU A 127 2.37 -16.98 -6.22
CA GLU A 127 3.61 -16.88 -5.45
C GLU A 127 4.64 -17.86 -5.98
N TRP A 128 5.87 -17.38 -6.10
CA TRP A 128 7.03 -18.15 -6.54
C TRP A 128 8.08 -18.21 -5.44
N ASP A 129 8.84 -19.31 -5.43
CA ASP A 129 10.06 -19.39 -4.63
C ASP A 129 11.23 -18.63 -5.30
N ARG A 130 12.39 -18.57 -4.62
CA ARG A 130 13.59 -17.90 -5.13
C ARG A 130 14.20 -18.54 -6.39
N ASN A 131 13.79 -19.77 -6.73
CA ASN A 131 14.22 -20.47 -7.93
C ASN A 131 13.24 -20.26 -9.10
N GLY A 132 12.15 -19.50 -8.90
CA GLY A 132 11.12 -19.27 -9.90
C GLY A 132 10.08 -20.39 -10.00
N ASN A 133 10.03 -21.32 -9.06
CA ASN A 133 8.99 -22.35 -9.03
C ASN A 133 7.70 -21.75 -8.44
N LEU A 134 6.57 -21.95 -9.11
CA LEU A 134 5.26 -21.57 -8.58
C LEU A 134 4.93 -22.45 -7.37
N ILE A 135 4.73 -21.83 -6.20
CA ILE A 135 4.46 -22.53 -4.93
C ILE A 135 3.05 -22.27 -4.39
N ASN A 136 2.38 -21.22 -4.85
CA ASN A 136 1.01 -20.92 -4.46
C ASN A 136 0.24 -20.27 -5.62
N LEU A 137 -1.02 -20.65 -5.77
CA LEU A 137 -1.92 -20.13 -6.81
C LEU A 137 -3.34 -20.07 -6.27
N LYS A 138 -3.95 -18.89 -6.40
CA LYS A 138 -5.37 -18.67 -6.21
C LYS A 138 -5.94 -18.09 -7.50
N GLN A 139 -6.93 -18.76 -8.07
CA GLN A 139 -7.60 -18.32 -9.31
C GLN A 139 -8.87 -17.52 -9.06
N GLU A 140 -9.49 -17.67 -7.89
CA GLU A 140 -10.67 -16.88 -7.51
C GLU A 140 -10.83 -16.83 -5.99
N PRO A 141 -11.58 -15.85 -5.45
CA PRO A 141 -11.99 -15.86 -4.05
C PRO A 141 -12.87 -17.06 -3.71
N ASN A 142 -12.83 -17.49 -2.45
CA ASN A 142 -13.79 -18.44 -1.91
C ASN A 142 -15.16 -17.76 -1.65
N GLU A 143 -16.20 -18.55 -1.37
CA GLU A 143 -17.57 -18.04 -1.19
C GLU A 143 -17.71 -17.01 -0.06
N PHE A 144 -16.96 -17.16 1.02
CA PHE A 144 -16.94 -16.18 2.10
C PHE A 144 -16.35 -14.85 1.62
N GLU A 145 -15.21 -14.89 0.94
CA GLU A 145 -14.56 -13.70 0.40
C GLU A 145 -15.43 -13.02 -0.66
N LYS A 146 -16.06 -13.77 -1.58
CA LYS A 146 -17.05 -13.23 -2.55
C LYS A 146 -18.19 -12.49 -1.84
N THR A 147 -18.72 -13.09 -0.77
CA THR A 147 -19.79 -12.48 0.05
C THR A 147 -19.32 -11.16 0.68
N MET A 148 -18.11 -11.15 1.24
CA MET A 148 -17.54 -9.96 1.88
C MET A 148 -17.23 -8.85 0.88
N ILE A 149 -16.61 -9.19 -0.26
CA ILE A 149 -16.35 -8.26 -1.36
C ILE A 149 -17.65 -7.62 -1.81
N HIS A 150 -18.67 -8.41 -2.13
CA HIS A 150 -19.96 -7.89 -2.58
C HIS A 150 -20.61 -6.97 -1.54
N LYS A 151 -20.57 -7.36 -0.27
CA LYS A 151 -21.07 -6.51 0.84
C LYS A 151 -20.37 -5.16 0.87
N TYR A 152 -19.04 -5.11 0.71
CA TYR A 152 -18.28 -3.87 0.74
C TYR A 152 -18.49 -3.01 -0.50
N GLU A 153 -18.65 -3.60 -1.69
CA GLU A 153 -19.04 -2.85 -2.91
C GLU A 153 -20.39 -2.13 -2.76
N LEU A 154 -21.37 -2.78 -2.11
CA LEU A 154 -22.66 -2.14 -1.83
C LEU A 154 -22.52 -0.93 -0.89
N VAL A 155 -21.60 -1.00 0.08
CA VAL A 155 -21.29 0.11 0.98
C VAL A 155 -20.63 1.26 0.22
N GLU A 156 -19.61 0.98 -0.61
CA GLU A 156 -18.94 2.00 -1.43
C GLU A 156 -19.91 2.76 -2.34
N LYS A 157 -20.82 2.03 -3.00
CA LYS A 157 -21.85 2.63 -3.87
C LYS A 157 -22.77 3.57 -3.11
N ARG A 158 -23.15 3.21 -1.89
CA ARG A 158 -24.02 4.03 -1.04
C ARG A 158 -23.33 5.34 -0.64
N TRP A 159 -22.04 5.29 -0.31
CA TRP A 159 -21.29 6.47 0.10
C TRP A 159 -21.05 7.40 -1.10
N SER A 160 -20.69 6.84 -2.25
CA SER A 160 -20.45 7.62 -3.48
C SER A 160 -21.71 8.36 -3.98
N GLN A 161 -22.92 7.88 -3.65
CA GLN A 161 -24.19 8.53 -3.99
C GLN A 161 -24.62 9.61 -2.99
N GLN A 162 -23.98 9.70 -1.82
CA GLN A 162 -24.29 10.70 -0.79
C GLN A 162 -23.45 11.97 -0.94
N ASP A 163 -22.32 11.89 -1.64
CA ASP A 163 -21.39 12.99 -1.92
C ASP A 163 -21.65 13.68 -3.28
N THR A 164 -22.80 13.42 -3.93
CA THR A 164 -23.24 14.05 -5.20
C THR A 164 -24.54 14.82 -5.02
#